data_AF-A0A135W1B4-F1
#
_entry.id   AF-A0A135W1B4-F1
#
_cell.length_a   1.000
_cell.length_b   1.000
_cell.length_c   1.000
_cell.angle_alpha   90.00
_cell.angle_beta   90.00
_cell.angle_gamma   90.00
#
_symmetry.space_group_name_H-M   'P 1'
#
loop_
_entity.id
_entity.type
_entity.pdbx_description
1 polymer ?
#
loop_
_entity_poly.entity_id
_entity_poly.type
_entity_poly.pdbx_seq_one_letter_code
_entity_poly.pdbx_strand_id
1 'polypeptide(L)'
;MMKKFRIKEPCGQLWDEMQDSADGKFCNSCRKKVWDFDQLPATEIDEILKTNDSVCIKKSLLKPALSGVFLALTLTSAISVHAQTNAKSSTENVYQKNITISGKLVSQYKMKLISGEISLVTLEKLYQAKADENGNFTLSFPEKALAEYNIIRIDYTVGGSNNEEFTDYKSSILKTNELLGKQNFEIEGKYVTIGAVVISDLQPPDYYFFDGKRIGKRKFEKIKKEHPEYKYLAFYDEVTVQKLAKRSYIDNLYLLYSQ
;
A
#
# COMPACT_ATOMS: atom_id res chain seq x y z
N MET A 1 2.05 0.88 24.85
CA MET A 1 3.29 0.24 25.34
C MET A 1 3.56 -1.01 24.50
N MET A 2 4.48 -0.93 23.53
CA MET A 2 4.73 -2.03 22.59
C MET A 2 5.63 -3.08 23.28
N LYS A 3 5.07 -4.23 23.67
CA LYS A 3 5.86 -5.36 24.18
C LYS A 3 6.77 -5.84 23.04
N LYS A 4 8.09 -5.63 23.17
CA LYS A 4 9.06 -6.23 22.25
C LYS A 4 9.12 -7.73 22.53
N PHE A 5 8.51 -8.53 21.66
CA PHE A 5 8.62 -9.98 21.73
C PHE A 5 9.97 -10.40 21.14
N ARG A 6 10.78 -11.10 21.93
CA ARG A 6 12.03 -11.71 21.48
C ARG A 6 11.77 -13.17 21.17
N ILE A 7 12.06 -13.58 19.94
CA ILE A 7 12.22 -14.99 19.62
C ILE A 7 13.52 -15.41 20.32
N LYS A 8 13.40 -16.16 21.41
CA LYS A 8 14.57 -16.63 22.15
C LYS A 8 15.41 -17.55 21.28
N GLU A 9 14.77 -18.55 20.68
CA GLU A 9 15.41 -19.52 19.79
C GLU A 9 14.41 -19.95 18.70
N PRO A 10 14.80 -19.97 17.41
CA PRO A 10 13.97 -20.52 16.35
C PRO A 10 13.81 -22.03 16.54
N CYS A 11 12.59 -22.54 16.34
CA CYS A 11 12.33 -23.98 16.38
C CYS A 11 12.92 -24.64 15.13
N GLY A 12 13.72 -25.70 15.31
CA GLY A 12 14.30 -26.48 14.21
C GLY A 12 13.40 -27.59 13.66
N GLN A 13 12.24 -27.84 14.27
CA GLN A 13 11.30 -28.88 13.80
C GLN A 13 10.62 -28.43 12.49
N LEU A 14 10.65 -29.29 11.47
CA LEU A 14 9.97 -29.03 10.20
C LEU A 14 8.46 -29.08 10.38
N TRP A 15 7.75 -28.17 9.72
CA TRP A 15 6.29 -28.06 9.80
C TRP A 15 5.56 -29.35 9.41
N ASP A 16 6.06 -30.03 8.38
CA ASP A 16 5.46 -31.26 7.86
C ASP A 16 5.66 -32.46 8.81
N GLU A 17 6.63 -32.36 9.73
CA GLU A 17 6.91 -33.36 10.77
C GLU A 17 6.15 -33.08 12.08
N MET A 18 5.31 -32.04 12.12
CA MET A 18 4.50 -31.72 13.30
C MET A 18 3.20 -32.54 13.35
N GLN A 19 2.78 -32.88 14.56
CA GLN A 19 1.56 -33.64 14.79
C GLN A 19 0.33 -32.79 14.46
N ASP A 20 -0.62 -33.37 13.73
CA ASP A 20 -1.90 -32.74 13.46
C ASP A 20 -2.76 -32.64 14.73
N SER A 21 -3.47 -31.52 14.85
CA SER A 21 -4.43 -31.24 15.91
C SER A 21 -5.68 -30.60 15.29
N ALA A 22 -6.81 -30.65 15.99
CA ALA A 22 -8.08 -30.11 15.49
C ALA A 22 -7.98 -28.62 15.06
N ASP A 23 -7.11 -27.85 15.73
CA ASP A 23 -6.95 -26.41 15.50
C ASP A 23 -5.54 -26.02 14.99
N GLY A 24 -4.87 -26.91 14.24
CA GLY A 24 -3.57 -26.64 13.61
C GLY A 24 -2.53 -27.74 13.86
N LYS A 25 -1.27 -27.35 14.09
CA LYS A 25 -0.16 -28.26 14.36
C LYS A 25 0.30 -28.20 15.81
N PHE A 26 0.86 -29.30 16.31
CA PHE A 26 1.57 -29.35 17.60
C PHE A 26 3.06 -29.64 17.39
N CYS A 27 3.91 -28.76 17.93
CA CYS A 27 5.35 -28.89 17.86
C CYS A 27 5.85 -29.67 19.08
N ASN A 28 6.48 -30.83 18.84
CA ASN A 28 7.04 -31.69 19.88
C ASN A 28 8.30 -31.08 20.50
N SER A 29 9.11 -30.36 19.72
CA SER A 29 10.31 -29.68 20.23
C SER A 29 9.95 -28.53 21.18
N CYS A 30 8.94 -27.72 20.84
CA CYS A 30 8.48 -26.63 21.69
C CYS A 30 7.45 -27.07 22.74
N ARG A 31 6.89 -28.28 22.61
CA ARG A 31 5.76 -28.83 23.39
C ARG A 31 4.57 -27.87 23.45
N LYS A 32 4.20 -27.29 22.30
CA LYS A 32 3.17 -26.24 22.19
C LYS A 32 2.36 -26.38 20.91
N LYS A 33 1.11 -25.90 20.96
CA LYS A 33 0.33 -25.57 19.77
C LYS A 33 1.08 -24.54 18.94
N VAL A 34 1.10 -24.73 17.63
CA VAL A 34 1.71 -23.81 16.68
C VAL A 34 0.64 -22.97 16.02
N TRP A 35 0.77 -21.65 16.15
CA TRP A 35 -0.11 -20.69 15.49
C TRP A 35 0.47 -20.29 14.14
N ASP A 36 -0.29 -20.49 13.06
CA ASP A 36 0.15 -20.10 11.72
C ASP A 36 -0.11 -18.61 11.49
N PHE A 37 0.89 -17.76 11.79
CA PHE A 37 0.79 -16.32 11.64
C PHE A 37 0.82 -15.88 10.16
N ASP A 38 0.98 -16.80 9.21
CA ASP A 38 0.77 -16.51 7.79
C ASP A 38 -0.71 -16.57 7.41
N GLN A 39 -1.55 -17.20 8.23
CA GLN A 39 -2.99 -17.40 7.99
C GLN A 39 -3.88 -16.52 8.89
N LEU A 40 -3.31 -15.82 9.88
CA LEU A 40 -4.06 -15.02 10.86
C LEU A 40 -3.98 -13.51 10.58
N PRO A 41 -5.08 -12.77 10.74
CA PRO A 41 -5.06 -11.31 10.67
C PRO A 41 -4.34 -10.72 11.89
N ALA A 42 -3.79 -9.51 11.73
CA ALA A 42 -2.99 -8.85 12.77
C ALA A 42 -3.75 -8.65 14.10
N THR A 43 -5.06 -8.43 14.05
CA THR A 43 -5.92 -8.28 15.24
C THR A 43 -5.97 -9.55 16.09
N GLU A 44 -6.05 -10.73 15.46
CA GLU A 44 -6.03 -12.02 16.16
C GLU A 44 -4.64 -12.35 16.70
N ILE A 45 -3.58 -11.98 15.95
CA ILE A 45 -2.20 -12.11 16.42
C ILE A 45 -1.99 -11.32 17.73
N ASP A 46 -2.51 -10.09 17.82
CA ASP A 46 -2.40 -9.27 19.03
C ASP A 46 -3.14 -9.88 20.23
N GLU A 47 -4.31 -10.49 20.01
CA GLU A 47 -5.04 -11.20 21.07
C GLU A 47 -4.28 -12.43 21.55
N ILE A 48 -3.73 -13.23 20.62
CA ILE A 48 -2.91 -14.41 20.94
C ILE A 48 -1.69 -14.01 21.76
N LEU A 49 -1.00 -12.92 21.39
CA LEU A 49 0.19 -12.43 22.09
C LEU A 49 -0.11 -11.75 23.44
N LYS A 50 -1.34 -11.27 23.66
CA LYS A 50 -1.77 -10.72 24.97
C LYS A 50 -2.18 -11.80 25.95
N THR A 51 -2.81 -12.86 25.47
CA THR A 51 -3.42 -13.92 26.30
C THR A 51 -2.44 -15.05 26.65
N ASN A 52 -1.32 -15.16 25.93
CA ASN A 52 -0.35 -16.24 26.12
C ASN A 52 1.03 -15.69 26.50
N ASP A 53 1.60 -16.19 27.60
CA ASP A 53 2.94 -15.78 28.05
C ASP A 53 4.07 -16.24 27.13
N SER A 54 3.86 -17.35 26.41
CA SER A 54 4.86 -17.86 25.46
C SER A 54 4.25 -18.70 24.35
N VAL A 55 4.34 -18.23 23.11
CA VAL A 55 3.72 -18.87 21.93
C VAL A 55 4.75 -19.55 21.03
N CYS A 56 4.33 -20.62 20.34
CA CYS A 56 5.05 -21.18 19.20
C CYS A 56 4.33 -20.73 17.93
N ILE A 57 5.06 -20.15 16.97
CA ILE A 57 4.47 -19.56 15.78
C ILE A 57 5.17 -20.07 14.53
N LYS A 58 4.40 -20.25 13.45
CA LYS A 58 4.93 -20.31 12.09
C LYS A 58 4.82 -18.92 11.48
N LYS A 59 5.94 -18.40 10.99
CA LYS A 59 5.96 -17.20 10.17
C LYS A 59 6.96 -17.41 9.05
N SER A 60 6.47 -17.39 7.83
CA SER A 60 7.34 -17.39 6.66
C SER A 60 8.11 -16.07 6.62
N LEU A 61 9.41 -16.14 6.91
CA LEU A 61 10.30 -15.02 6.63
C LEU A 61 10.36 -14.87 5.12
N LEU A 62 9.63 -13.89 4.58
CA LEU A 62 9.72 -13.49 3.18
C LEU A 62 11.20 -13.20 2.84
N LYS A 63 11.88 -14.17 2.24
CA LYS A 63 13.10 -13.96 1.49
C LYS A 63 12.66 -13.63 0.06
N PRO A 64 12.80 -12.40 -0.44
CA PRO A 64 12.73 -12.17 -1.88
C PRO A 64 14.00 -12.78 -2.49
N ALA A 65 13.96 -14.07 -2.82
CA ALA A 65 15.00 -14.70 -3.61
C ALA A 65 14.64 -14.51 -5.09
N LEU A 66 15.23 -13.50 -5.73
CA LEU A 66 15.45 -13.54 -7.17
C LEU A 66 16.40 -14.72 -7.42
N SER A 67 15.87 -15.85 -7.88
CA SER A 67 16.69 -16.97 -8.33
C SER A 67 16.24 -17.33 -9.73
N GLY A 68 16.87 -16.68 -10.72
CA GLY A 68 16.80 -17.10 -12.11
C GLY A 68 17.55 -18.40 -12.28
N VAL A 69 16.82 -19.51 -12.37
CA VAL A 69 17.18 -20.74 -13.10
C VAL A 69 15.86 -21.48 -13.35
N PHE A 70 15.35 -21.47 -14.58
CA PHE A 70 14.47 -22.55 -15.03
C PHE A 70 15.31 -23.46 -15.90
N LEU A 71 15.75 -24.56 -15.29
CA LEU A 71 16.36 -25.71 -15.93
C LEU A 71 15.35 -26.35 -16.89
N ALA A 72 15.89 -26.78 -18.03
CA ALA A 72 15.18 -27.33 -19.18
C ALA A 72 14.20 -28.47 -18.83
N LEU A 73 13.00 -28.40 -19.40
CA LEU A 73 12.20 -29.58 -19.71
C LEU A 73 12.34 -29.86 -21.21
N THR A 74 13.05 -30.93 -21.51
CA THR A 74 13.24 -31.49 -22.85
C THR A 74 11.90 -31.97 -23.41
N LEU A 75 11.37 -31.28 -24.42
CA LEU A 75 10.32 -31.81 -25.28
C LEU A 75 10.94 -32.60 -26.42
N THR A 76 10.88 -33.93 -26.33
CA THR A 76 11.14 -34.85 -27.43
C THR A 76 10.07 -34.69 -28.51
N SER A 77 10.50 -34.08 -29.61
CA SER A 77 10.12 -34.22 -31.03
C SER A 77 8.97 -35.16 -31.42
N ALA A 78 8.05 -34.62 -32.23
CA ALA A 78 7.67 -35.23 -33.51
C ALA A 78 7.45 -34.13 -34.57
N ILE A 79 7.94 -34.42 -35.78
CA ILE A 79 8.37 -33.51 -36.83
C ILE A 79 7.26 -33.26 -37.87
N SER A 80 7.15 -32.04 -38.38
CA SER A 80 7.17 -31.76 -39.83
C SER A 80 7.49 -30.29 -40.10
N VAL A 81 8.26 -30.09 -41.17
CA VAL A 81 9.11 -28.95 -41.51
C VAL A 81 8.39 -28.00 -42.47
N HIS A 82 8.54 -26.69 -42.25
CA HIS A 82 8.76 -25.56 -43.20
C HIS A 82 8.07 -24.29 -42.65
N ALA A 83 8.62 -23.08 -42.61
CA ALA A 83 9.94 -22.53 -42.90
C ALA A 83 10.01 -21.16 -42.17
N GLN A 84 11.23 -20.72 -41.83
CA GLN A 84 11.51 -19.51 -41.04
C GLN A 84 11.17 -18.22 -41.80
N THR A 85 10.69 -17.18 -41.09
CA THR A 85 11.39 -15.88 -40.99
C THR A 85 10.69 -14.90 -40.01
N ASN A 86 11.45 -14.48 -39.00
CA ASN A 86 11.32 -13.27 -38.18
C ASN A 86 10.02 -13.01 -37.41
N ALA A 87 9.75 -13.84 -36.41
CA ALA A 87 8.97 -13.41 -35.24
C ALA A 87 9.86 -12.57 -34.32
N LYS A 88 9.67 -11.25 -34.31
CA LYS A 88 10.04 -10.42 -33.16
C LYS A 88 9.41 -11.06 -31.93
N SER A 89 10.25 -11.47 -30.99
CA SER A 89 9.87 -11.89 -29.65
C SER A 89 9.07 -10.77 -28.98
N SER A 90 7.75 -10.84 -29.07
CA SER A 90 6.85 -10.14 -28.16
C SER A 90 6.74 -10.99 -26.89
N THR A 91 7.69 -10.82 -25.99
CA THR A 91 7.54 -11.26 -24.61
C THR A 91 6.42 -10.45 -23.97
N GLU A 92 5.45 -11.18 -23.41
CA GLU A 92 4.56 -10.80 -22.32
C GLU A 92 3.37 -9.88 -22.63
N ASN A 93 2.29 -10.47 -23.15
CA ASN A 93 0.95 -10.04 -22.73
C ASN A 93 0.64 -10.68 -21.37
N VAL A 94 1.20 -10.12 -20.29
CA VAL A 94 0.56 -10.24 -18.97
C VAL A 94 -0.81 -9.60 -19.14
N TYR A 95 -1.88 -10.36 -18.95
CA TYR A 95 -3.25 -9.83 -18.96
C TYR A 95 -3.37 -8.77 -17.86
N GLN A 96 -3.08 -7.51 -18.20
CA GLN A 96 -3.20 -6.37 -17.30
C GLN A 96 -4.66 -5.92 -17.32
N LYS A 97 -5.47 -6.59 -16.50
CA LYS A 97 -6.83 -6.13 -16.24
C LYS A 97 -6.77 -4.76 -15.59
N ASN A 98 -7.32 -3.76 -16.28
CA ASN A 98 -7.50 -2.42 -15.73
C ASN A 98 -8.82 -2.35 -15.01
N ILE A 99 -8.83 -1.62 -13.90
CA ILE A 99 -10.01 -1.25 -13.13
C ILE A 99 -10.30 0.21 -13.41
N THR A 100 -11.58 0.54 -13.49
CA THR A 100 -12.06 1.90 -13.62
C THR A 100 -13.05 2.17 -12.49
N ILE A 101 -12.84 3.26 -11.76
CA ILE A 101 -13.80 3.79 -10.81
C ILE A 101 -14.32 5.13 -11.34
N SER A 102 -15.64 5.32 -11.27
CA SER A 102 -16.29 6.57 -11.62
C SER A 102 -17.08 7.06 -10.41
N GLY A 103 -17.06 8.36 -10.19
CA GLY A 103 -17.71 8.95 -9.03
C GLY A 103 -17.79 10.45 -9.14
N LYS A 104 -18.27 11.08 -8.06
CA LYS A 104 -18.47 12.51 -7.95
C LYS A 104 -17.76 13.06 -6.72
N LEU A 105 -16.99 14.12 -6.91
CA LEU A 105 -16.45 14.96 -5.85
C LEU A 105 -17.56 15.86 -5.31
N VAL A 106 -17.80 15.84 -4.01
CA VAL A 106 -18.92 16.56 -3.38
C VAL A 106 -18.42 17.44 -2.25
N SER A 107 -18.81 18.72 -2.28
CA SER A 107 -18.61 19.65 -1.16
C SER A 107 -19.70 19.45 -0.11
N GLN A 108 -19.32 19.20 1.14
CA GLN A 108 -20.24 19.18 2.27
C GLN A 108 -20.80 20.57 2.57
N TYR A 109 -20.02 21.62 2.29
CA TYR A 109 -20.40 23.02 2.49
C TYR A 109 -21.14 23.61 1.28
N LYS A 110 -21.44 22.78 0.26
CA LYS A 110 -22.06 23.18 -1.01
C LYS A 110 -21.29 24.28 -1.73
N MET A 111 -19.98 24.34 -1.53
CA MET A 111 -19.10 25.26 -2.23
C MET A 111 -18.95 24.83 -3.69
N LYS A 112 -18.76 25.80 -4.58
CA LYS A 112 -18.52 25.53 -6.00
C LYS A 112 -17.14 24.91 -6.15
N LEU A 113 -17.06 23.72 -6.73
CA LEU A 113 -15.79 23.11 -7.13
C LEU A 113 -15.21 23.90 -8.31
N ILE A 114 -13.99 24.40 -8.15
CA ILE A 114 -13.22 25.07 -9.21
C ILE A 114 -12.28 24.06 -9.88
N SER A 115 -11.62 23.23 -9.08
CA SER A 115 -10.76 22.15 -9.56
C SER A 115 -10.79 20.98 -8.59
N GLY A 116 -10.67 19.76 -9.10
CA GLY A 116 -10.55 18.57 -8.29
C GLY A 116 -9.75 17.49 -9.02
N GLU A 117 -8.76 16.92 -8.35
CA GLU A 117 -7.94 15.82 -8.84
C GLU A 117 -7.98 14.69 -7.81
N ILE A 118 -8.54 13.55 -8.21
CA ILE A 118 -8.56 12.35 -7.39
C ILE A 118 -7.38 11.46 -7.75
N SER A 119 -6.73 10.92 -6.73
CA SER A 119 -5.51 10.12 -6.85
C SER A 119 -5.61 8.83 -6.04
N LEU A 120 -5.29 7.70 -6.65
CA LEU A 120 -4.90 6.47 -5.94
C LEU A 120 -3.40 6.53 -5.66
N VAL A 121 -3.03 6.65 -4.39
CA VAL A 121 -1.65 6.76 -3.94
C VAL A 121 -1.06 5.37 -3.70
N THR A 122 0.02 5.06 -4.40
CA THR A 122 0.85 3.88 -4.14
C THR A 122 2.31 4.30 -3.97
N LEU A 123 3.17 3.43 -3.45
CA LEU A 123 4.61 3.76 -3.39
C LEU A 123 5.22 3.94 -4.78
N GLU A 124 4.81 3.11 -5.74
CA GLU A 124 5.43 3.03 -7.08
C GLU A 124 4.92 4.10 -8.03
N LYS A 125 3.62 4.35 -8.02
CA LYS A 125 2.95 5.23 -8.97
C LYS A 125 1.76 5.94 -8.36
N LEU A 126 1.51 7.16 -8.85
CA LEU A 126 0.33 7.94 -8.52
C LEU A 126 -0.64 7.89 -9.71
N TYR A 127 -1.78 7.22 -9.55
CA TYR A 127 -2.82 7.15 -10.59
C TYR A 127 -3.81 8.27 -10.35
N GLN A 128 -4.06 9.10 -11.35
CA GLN A 128 -4.76 10.38 -11.18
C GLN A 128 -5.87 10.56 -12.22
N ALA A 129 -6.93 11.24 -11.82
CA ALA A 129 -7.98 11.70 -12.71
C ALA A 129 -8.50 13.06 -12.26
N LYS A 130 -8.71 13.95 -13.23
CA LYS A 130 -9.34 15.24 -12.98
C LYS A 130 -10.86 15.07 -13.01
N ALA A 131 -11.52 15.73 -12.08
CA ALA A 131 -12.95 15.89 -12.10
C ALA A 131 -13.35 16.99 -13.10
N ASP A 132 -14.54 16.85 -13.69
CA ASP A 132 -15.17 17.89 -14.48
C ASP A 132 -15.72 19.03 -13.58
N GLU A 133 -16.29 20.06 -14.20
CA GLU A 133 -16.92 21.20 -13.50
C GLU A 133 -18.08 20.82 -12.57
N ASN A 134 -18.67 19.64 -12.78
CA ASN A 134 -19.74 19.10 -11.95
C ASN A 134 -19.18 18.16 -10.86
N GLY A 135 -17.86 17.97 -10.81
CA GLY A 135 -17.18 17.07 -9.88
C GLY A 135 -17.15 15.62 -10.32
N ASN A 136 -17.65 15.25 -11.49
CA ASN A 136 -17.60 13.86 -11.95
C ASN A 136 -16.19 13.52 -12.44
N PHE A 137 -15.70 12.33 -12.09
CA PHE A 137 -14.40 11.85 -12.52
C PHE A 137 -14.48 10.40 -12.97
N THR A 138 -13.47 9.97 -13.72
CA THR A 138 -13.23 8.56 -14.05
C THR A 138 -11.74 8.27 -13.89
N LEU A 139 -11.40 7.44 -12.91
CA LEU A 139 -10.03 7.06 -12.59
C LEU A 139 -9.78 5.61 -13.04
N SER A 140 -8.72 5.39 -13.81
CA SER A 140 -8.32 4.07 -14.28
C SER A 140 -6.91 3.71 -13.81
N PHE A 141 -6.74 2.47 -13.38
CA PHE A 141 -5.46 1.93 -12.88
C PHE A 141 -5.45 0.40 -13.05
N PRO A 142 -4.27 -0.24 -13.09
CA PRO A 142 -4.20 -1.69 -13.21
C PRO A 142 -4.66 -2.35 -11.90
N GLU A 143 -5.35 -3.49 -11.99
CA GLU A 143 -5.91 -4.20 -10.84
C GLU A 143 -4.85 -4.51 -9.76
N LYS A 144 -3.60 -4.76 -10.18
CA LYS A 144 -2.45 -4.98 -9.28
C LYS A 144 -2.11 -3.79 -8.36
N ALA A 145 -2.61 -2.59 -8.67
CA ALA A 145 -2.43 -1.41 -7.82
C ALA A 145 -3.32 -1.43 -6.58
N LEU A 146 -4.37 -2.28 -6.57
CA LEU A 146 -5.23 -2.43 -5.41
C LEU A 146 -4.51 -3.17 -4.29
N ALA A 147 -4.66 -2.65 -3.08
CA ALA A 147 -4.31 -3.31 -1.83
C ALA A 147 -5.58 -3.50 -0.99
N GLU A 148 -5.51 -4.28 0.08
CA GLU A 148 -6.63 -4.43 1.04
C GLU A 148 -7.15 -3.07 1.52
N TYR A 149 -6.23 -2.13 1.75
CA TYR A 149 -6.49 -0.74 2.11
C TYR A 149 -5.84 0.18 1.08
N ASN A 150 -6.64 1.06 0.49
CA ASN A 150 -6.26 1.94 -0.60
C ASN A 150 -6.33 3.39 -0.12
N ILE A 151 -5.34 4.19 -0.49
CA ILE A 151 -5.28 5.59 -0.08
C ILE A 151 -5.70 6.43 -1.26
N ILE A 152 -6.83 7.09 -1.06
CA ILE A 152 -7.38 8.07 -1.99
C ILE A 152 -7.03 9.44 -1.47
N ARG A 153 -6.33 10.21 -2.30
CA ARG A 153 -6.07 11.63 -2.07
C ARG A 153 -6.89 12.43 -3.07
N ILE A 154 -7.55 13.46 -2.60
CA ILE A 154 -8.29 14.41 -3.43
C ILE A 154 -7.67 15.77 -3.16
N ASP A 155 -6.99 16.32 -4.16
CA ASP A 155 -6.54 17.71 -4.16
C ASP A 155 -7.64 18.54 -4.82
N TYR A 156 -8.08 19.62 -4.18
CA TYR A 156 -9.24 20.39 -4.63
C TYR A 156 -9.07 21.89 -4.42
N THR A 157 -9.76 22.65 -5.26
CA THR A 157 -9.95 24.09 -5.13
C THR A 157 -11.44 24.39 -5.16
N VAL A 158 -11.93 25.15 -4.20
CA VAL A 158 -13.33 25.57 -4.09
C VAL A 158 -13.43 27.08 -4.04
N GLY A 159 -14.52 27.62 -4.61
CA GLY A 159 -14.83 29.04 -4.55
C GLY A 159 -15.62 29.41 -3.29
N GLY A 160 -15.12 30.39 -2.54
CA GLY A 160 -15.80 31.03 -1.42
C GLY A 160 -16.73 32.17 -1.85
N SER A 161 -17.48 32.71 -0.88
CA SER A 161 -18.53 33.72 -1.12
C SER A 161 -18.02 35.06 -1.64
N ASN A 162 -16.73 35.36 -1.50
CA ASN A 162 -16.09 36.63 -1.90
C ASN A 162 -15.18 36.50 -3.14
N ASN A 163 -15.40 35.50 -4.00
CA ASN A 163 -14.47 35.10 -5.08
C ASN A 163 -13.07 34.67 -4.59
N GLU A 164 -12.92 34.39 -3.29
CA GLU A 164 -11.70 33.79 -2.76
C GLU A 164 -11.66 32.31 -3.12
N GLU A 165 -10.55 31.84 -3.67
CA GLU A 165 -10.33 30.42 -3.95
C GLU A 165 -9.59 29.79 -2.78
N PHE A 166 -10.13 28.69 -2.26
CA PHE A 166 -9.49 27.89 -1.22
C PHE A 166 -9.01 26.58 -1.81
N THR A 167 -7.70 26.33 -1.74
CA THR A 167 -7.08 25.09 -2.20
C THR A 167 -6.61 24.28 -1.01
N ASP A 168 -6.98 23.01 -0.99
CA ASP A 168 -6.64 22.07 0.07
C ASP A 168 -6.66 20.63 -0.46
N TYR A 169 -6.44 19.65 0.42
CA TYR A 169 -6.52 18.25 0.08
C TYR A 169 -7.17 17.43 1.19
N LYS A 170 -7.77 16.31 0.80
CA LYS A 170 -8.27 15.29 1.74
C LYS A 170 -7.74 13.93 1.35
N SER A 171 -7.25 13.21 2.35
CA SER A 171 -6.86 11.81 2.20
C SER A 171 -7.86 10.91 2.92
N SER A 172 -8.12 9.73 2.37
CA SER A 172 -8.99 8.72 2.95
C SER A 172 -8.43 7.33 2.71
N ILE A 173 -8.53 6.47 3.72
CA ILE A 173 -8.19 5.06 3.61
C ILE A 173 -9.47 4.29 3.40
N LEU A 174 -9.57 3.57 2.27
CA LEU A 174 -10.76 2.80 1.89
C LEU A 174 -10.39 1.33 1.68
N LYS A 175 -11.22 0.41 2.17
CA LYS A 175 -11.10 -0.98 1.76
C LYS A 175 -11.39 -1.14 0.26
N THR A 176 -10.89 -2.18 -0.37
CA THR A 176 -11.11 -2.41 -1.82
C THR A 176 -12.60 -2.42 -2.18
N ASN A 177 -13.43 -3.16 -1.46
CA ASN A 177 -14.87 -3.23 -1.71
C ASN A 177 -15.56 -1.87 -1.50
N GLU A 178 -15.14 -1.10 -0.50
CA GLU A 178 -15.62 0.26 -0.25
C GLU A 178 -15.24 1.19 -1.40
N LEU A 179 -13.97 1.18 -1.83
CA LEU A 179 -13.48 2.00 -2.93
C LEU A 179 -14.26 1.72 -4.23
N LEU A 180 -14.42 0.44 -4.57
CA LEU A 180 -15.08 0.03 -5.81
C LEU A 180 -16.60 0.28 -5.80
N GLY A 181 -17.22 0.33 -4.61
CA GLY A 181 -18.64 0.63 -4.45
C GLY A 181 -18.97 2.11 -4.23
N LYS A 182 -17.97 2.97 -4.01
CA LYS A 182 -18.18 4.36 -3.61
C LYS A 182 -18.49 5.25 -4.82
N GLN A 183 -19.61 5.96 -4.74
CA GLN A 183 -20.06 6.89 -5.79
C GLN A 183 -19.72 8.35 -5.47
N ASN A 184 -19.80 8.74 -4.20
CA ASN A 184 -19.57 10.12 -3.76
C ASN A 184 -18.32 10.20 -2.87
N PHE A 185 -17.46 11.15 -3.20
CA PHE A 185 -16.19 11.42 -2.55
C PHE A 185 -16.22 12.84 -2.01
N GLU A 186 -16.38 12.95 -0.70
CA GLU A 186 -16.46 14.25 -0.05
C GLU A 186 -15.08 14.89 -0.02
N ILE A 187 -14.97 16.15 -0.45
CA ILE A 187 -13.68 16.84 -0.57
C ILE A 187 -13.22 17.49 0.72
N GLU A 188 -14.11 18.05 1.56
CA GLU A 188 -13.67 18.69 2.80
C GLU A 188 -13.63 17.74 4.01
N GLY A 189 -12.70 18.02 4.93
CA GLY A 189 -12.64 17.43 6.27
C GLY A 189 -13.30 18.34 7.31
N LYS A 190 -13.94 17.75 8.32
CA LYS A 190 -14.40 18.51 9.50
C LYS A 190 -13.28 18.57 10.51
N TYR A 191 -12.62 19.72 10.63
CA TYR A 191 -11.58 19.93 11.62
C TYR A 191 -12.15 20.65 12.84
N VAL A 192 -11.90 20.10 14.03
CA VAL A 192 -12.09 20.79 15.31
C VAL A 192 -10.75 20.68 16.03
N THR A 193 -10.03 21.80 16.12
CA THR A 193 -8.76 21.86 16.86
C THR A 193 -9.05 22.24 18.30
N ILE A 194 -8.80 21.34 19.24
CA ILE A 194 -8.83 21.61 20.68
C ILE A 194 -7.40 21.42 21.17
N GLY A 195 -6.77 22.51 21.64
CA GLY A 195 -5.45 22.56 22.31
C GLY A 195 -4.44 21.46 21.97
N ALA A 196 -3.44 21.77 21.16
CA ALA A 196 -2.41 20.80 20.81
C ALA A 196 -1.49 20.49 22.01
N VAL A 197 -1.43 19.23 22.41
CA VAL A 197 -0.42 18.71 23.34
C VAL A 197 0.62 17.96 22.51
N VAL A 198 1.85 18.47 22.48
CA VAL A 198 2.98 17.84 21.78
C VAL A 198 3.85 17.14 22.80
N ILE A 199 3.97 15.82 22.69
CA ILE A 199 4.88 15.00 23.47
C ILE A 199 5.96 14.50 22.51
N SER A 200 7.21 14.96 22.69
CA SER A 200 8.33 14.57 21.83
C SER A 200 9.22 13.55 22.53
N ASP A 201 9.06 12.27 22.18
CA ASP A 201 10.08 11.24 22.40
C ASP A 201 10.69 10.85 21.05
N LEU A 202 11.88 10.23 21.07
CA LEU A 202 12.70 9.76 19.92
C LEU A 202 11.93 9.62 18.59
N GLN A 203 12.19 10.52 17.64
CA GLN A 203 11.57 10.52 16.32
C GLN A 203 11.96 9.25 15.54
N PRO A 204 10.98 8.41 15.13
CA PRO A 204 11.22 7.36 14.15
C PRO A 204 11.84 7.95 12.87
N PRO A 205 12.62 7.17 12.11
CA PRO A 205 13.26 7.70 10.91
C PRO A 205 12.21 8.03 9.83
N ASP A 206 12.38 9.17 9.17
CA ASP A 206 11.66 9.55 7.96
C ASP A 206 12.00 8.62 6.78
N TYR A 207 11.03 8.37 5.91
CA TYR A 207 11.25 7.58 4.70
C TYR A 207 10.96 8.40 3.45
N TYR A 208 11.87 8.30 2.49
CA TYR A 208 11.83 9.02 1.23
C TYR A 208 11.81 8.01 0.08
N PHE A 209 10.82 8.14 -0.81
CA PHE A 209 10.67 7.29 -1.98
C PHE A 209 10.59 8.14 -3.25
N PHE A 210 11.27 7.68 -4.29
CA PHE A 210 11.17 8.20 -5.64
C PHE A 210 10.77 7.05 -6.56
N ASP A 211 9.58 7.14 -7.17
CA ASP A 211 8.98 6.10 -8.02
C ASP A 211 9.09 4.69 -7.40
N GLY A 212 8.62 4.53 -6.17
CA GLY A 212 8.67 3.27 -5.41
C GLY A 212 10.03 2.88 -4.84
N LYS A 213 11.12 3.53 -5.28
CA LYS A 213 12.46 3.24 -4.77
C LYS A 213 12.79 4.10 -3.55
N ARG A 214 13.11 3.44 -2.44
CA ARG A 214 13.63 4.12 -1.24
C ARG A 214 14.96 4.80 -1.55
N ILE A 215 15.07 6.07 -1.22
CA ILE A 215 16.29 6.88 -1.35
C ILE A 215 16.58 7.64 -0.05
N GLY A 216 17.79 8.21 0.06
CA GLY A 216 18.15 9.05 1.21
C GLY A 216 17.63 10.49 1.05
N LYS A 217 17.33 11.15 2.18
CA LYS A 217 16.84 12.55 2.26
C LYS A 217 17.58 13.52 1.33
N ARG A 218 18.92 13.54 1.40
CA ARG A 218 19.73 14.45 0.57
C ARG A 218 19.51 14.25 -0.93
N LYS A 219 19.36 13.00 -1.37
CA LYS A 219 19.08 12.68 -2.77
C LYS A 219 17.65 13.07 -3.14
N PHE A 220 16.69 12.82 -2.26
CA PHE A 220 15.29 13.19 -2.46
C PHE A 220 15.12 14.70 -2.64
N GLU A 221 15.65 15.51 -1.71
CA GLU A 221 15.57 16.98 -1.78
C GLU A 221 16.26 17.54 -3.01
N LYS A 222 17.38 16.92 -3.43
CA LYS A 222 18.06 17.28 -4.68
C LYS A 222 17.16 17.06 -5.89
N ILE A 223 16.58 15.86 -6.04
CA ILE A 223 15.68 15.54 -7.17
C ILE A 223 14.46 16.46 -7.17
N LYS A 224 13.83 16.67 -6.01
CA LYS A 224 12.67 17.57 -5.87
C LYS A 224 12.99 19.01 -6.30
N LYS A 225 14.20 19.50 -5.98
CA LYS A 225 14.64 20.83 -6.39
C LYS A 225 14.95 20.92 -7.89
N GLU A 226 15.55 19.87 -8.45
CA GLU A 226 15.90 19.78 -9.88
C GLU A 226 14.67 19.58 -10.77
N HIS A 227 13.60 18.98 -10.23
CA HIS A 227 12.37 18.62 -10.93
C HIS A 227 11.13 19.15 -10.19
N PRO A 228 10.85 20.48 -10.25
CA PRO A 228 9.67 21.07 -9.60
C PRO A 228 8.34 20.58 -10.18
N GLU A 229 8.34 20.00 -11.37
CA GLU A 229 7.18 19.40 -12.04
C GLU A 229 6.76 18.05 -11.43
N TYR A 230 7.64 17.37 -10.70
CA TYR A 230 7.34 16.08 -10.07
C TYR A 230 6.31 16.23 -8.96
N LYS A 231 5.39 15.27 -8.85
CA LYS A 231 4.39 15.30 -7.79
C LYS A 231 5.00 14.88 -6.47
N TYR A 232 4.88 15.77 -5.49
CA TYR A 232 5.36 15.57 -4.12
C TYR A 232 4.17 15.39 -3.19
N LEU A 233 4.16 14.28 -2.44
CA LEU A 233 3.20 14.02 -1.36
C LEU A 233 3.94 13.76 -0.05
N ALA A 234 3.38 14.25 1.06
CA ALA A 234 3.86 14.01 2.41
C ALA A 234 2.72 13.50 3.29
N PHE A 235 2.99 12.43 4.02
CA PHE A 235 2.06 11.83 4.98
C PHE A 235 2.73 11.83 6.36
N TYR A 236 2.00 12.36 7.33
CA TYR A 236 2.42 12.50 8.73
C TYR A 236 1.56 11.66 9.67
N ASP A 237 0.50 11.03 9.15
CA ASP A 237 -0.38 10.18 9.95
C ASP A 237 0.13 8.74 9.94
N GLU A 238 0.35 8.21 11.14
CA GLU A 238 0.92 6.88 11.36
C GLU A 238 0.16 5.79 10.58
N VAL A 239 -1.18 5.87 10.53
CA VAL A 239 -2.01 4.85 9.89
C VAL A 239 -1.77 4.80 8.37
N THR A 240 -1.83 5.94 7.67
CA THR A 240 -1.57 5.98 6.21
C THR A 240 -0.15 5.56 5.90
N VAL A 241 0.81 6.05 6.69
CA VAL A 241 2.23 5.72 6.55
C VAL A 241 2.45 4.21 6.67
N GLN A 242 1.88 3.57 7.68
CA GLN A 242 1.98 2.13 7.89
C GLN A 242 1.33 1.33 6.76
N LYS A 243 0.17 1.78 6.25
CA LYS A 243 -0.53 1.10 5.13
C LYS A 243 0.22 1.22 3.81
N LEU A 244 0.84 2.37 3.49
CA LEU A 244 1.67 2.55 2.29
C LEU A 244 2.97 1.76 2.37
N ALA A 245 3.71 1.94 3.46
CA ALA A 245 5.05 1.40 3.60
C ALA A 245 5.07 -0.07 4.05
N LYS A 246 3.93 -0.61 4.49
CA LYS A 246 3.77 -1.94 5.10
C LYS A 246 4.76 -2.17 6.26
N ARG A 247 4.99 -1.13 7.06
CA ARG A 247 5.99 -1.09 8.16
C ARG A 247 5.41 -0.34 9.35
N SER A 248 5.58 -0.88 10.55
CA SER A 248 4.99 -0.38 11.81
C SER A 248 5.79 0.71 12.54
N TYR A 249 6.96 1.13 12.02
CA TYR A 249 7.83 2.09 12.71
C TYR A 249 8.39 3.14 11.74
N ILE A 250 7.49 3.99 11.25
CA ILE A 250 7.80 5.14 10.38
C ILE A 250 6.91 6.29 10.85
N ASP A 251 7.52 7.46 11.02
CA ASP A 251 6.81 8.68 11.43
C ASP A 251 6.24 9.37 10.19
N ASN A 252 7.13 9.80 9.29
CA ASN A 252 6.76 10.54 8.09
C ASN A 252 7.17 9.79 6.82
N LEU A 253 6.28 9.84 5.83
CA LEU A 253 6.50 9.29 4.51
C LEU A 253 6.46 10.39 3.45
N TYR A 254 7.54 10.48 2.69
CA TYR A 254 7.70 11.44 1.60
C TYR A 254 7.79 10.70 0.27
N LEU A 255 6.89 11.02 -0.64
CA LEU A 255 6.76 10.40 -1.96
C LEU A 255 7.01 11.46 -3.02
N LEU A 256 7.82 11.10 -4.02
CA LEU A 256 8.06 11.91 -5.20
C LEU A 256 7.83 11.04 -6.44
N TYR A 257 7.02 11.54 -7.37
CA TYR A 257 6.64 10.82 -8.58
C TYR A 257 7.09 11.59 -9.82
N SER A 258 7.81 10.92 -10.72
CA SER A 258 8.30 11.54 -11.95
C SER A 258 7.23 11.71 -13.03
N GLN A 259 6.28 10.76 -13.12
CA GLN A 259 4.97 10.79 -13.81
C GLN A 259 4.29 9.41 -13.83
#